data_AF-W1YI40-F1
#
_entry.id   AF-W1YI40-F1
#
_cell.length_a   1.000
_cell.length_b   1.000
_cell.length_c   1.000
_cell.angle_alpha   90.00
_cell.angle_beta   90.00
_cell.angle_gamma   90.00
#
_symmetry.space_group_name_H-M   'P 1'
#
loop_
_entity.id
_entity.type
_entity.pdbx_description
1 polymer ?
#
loop_
_entity_poly.entity_id
_entity_poly.type
_entity_poly.pdbx_seq_one_letter_code
_entity_poly.pdbx_strand_id
1 'polypeptide(L)' 'KGQYPEMDIKIPFLTVMETLQYKPAESAAKVQCPVLIVIAGQDSVNPPEQGKALYDAVASGTKELYEEA' A
#
# COMPACT_ATOMS: atom_id res chain seq x y z
N LYS A 1 25.31 12.31 23.44
CA LYS A 1 25.12 11.57 22.17
C LYS A 1 24.56 10.20 22.52
N GLY A 2 23.46 9.78 21.89
CA GLY A 2 22.87 8.44 22.01
C GLY A 2 21.56 8.39 22.80
N GLN A 3 20.46 8.89 22.23
CA GLN A 3 19.13 8.90 22.86
C GLN A 3 18.17 7.85 22.25
N TYR A 4 18.68 6.90 21.47
CA TYR A 4 17.89 5.79 20.94
C TYR A 4 18.73 4.50 20.99
N PRO A 5 18.19 3.39 21.49
CA PRO A 5 18.88 2.10 21.45
C PRO A 5 19.03 1.64 20.00
N GLU A 6 20.19 1.11 19.64
CA GLU A 6 20.39 0.46 18.34
C GLU A 6 19.44 -0.74 18.24
N MET A 7 18.65 -0.79 17.16
CA MET A 7 17.84 -1.96 16.87
C MET A 7 18.75 -3.06 16.34
N ASP A 8 18.99 -4.09 17.15
CA ASP A 8 19.65 -5.33 16.74
C ASP A 8 18.68 -6.14 15.84
N ILE A 9 18.43 -5.63 14.62
CA ILE A 9 17.57 -6.28 13.63
C ILE A 9 18.38 -7.41 13.02
N LYS A 10 18.15 -8.62 13.51
CA LYS A 10 18.66 -9.84 12.91
C LYS A 10 17.98 -10.07 11.55
N ILE A 11 18.66 -9.57 10.52
CA ILE A 11 18.84 -10.16 9.19
C ILE A 11 17.84 -9.68 8.09
N PRO A 12 18.32 -8.95 7.07
CA PRO A 12 17.51 -8.35 5.98
C PRO A 12 16.80 -9.35 5.04
N PHE A 13 17.08 -10.65 5.15
CA PHE A 13 16.45 -11.66 4.30
C PHE A 13 14.93 -11.77 4.50
N LEU A 14 14.44 -11.61 5.73
CA LEU A 14 12.99 -11.63 5.99
C LEU A 14 12.30 -10.44 5.32
N THR A 15 12.86 -9.24 5.44
CA THR A 15 12.35 -8.03 4.77
C THR A 15 12.43 -8.13 3.24
N VAL A 16 13.47 -8.78 2.69
CA VAL A 16 13.56 -9.05 1.25
C VAL A 16 12.44 -9.98 0.79
N MET A 17 12.22 -11.09 1.50
CA MET A 17 11.14 -12.02 1.17
C MET A 17 9.76 -11.37 1.29
N GLU A 18 9.53 -10.58 2.34
CA GLU A 18 8.31 -9.78 2.51
C GLU A 18 8.12 -8.80 1.34
N THR A 19 9.18 -8.13 0.90
CA THR A 19 9.13 -7.20 -0.24
C THR A 19 8.78 -7.93 -1.54
N LEU A 20 9.33 -9.12 -1.78
CA LEU A 20 9.01 -9.94 -2.97
C LEU A 20 7.56 -10.44 -2.95
N GLN A 21 7.00 -10.67 -1.78
CA GLN A 21 5.62 -11.14 -1.59
C GLN A 21 4.62 -9.99 -1.47
N TYR A 22 5.08 -8.76 -1.24
CA TYR A 22 4.22 -7.58 -1.17
C TYR A 22 3.69 -7.22 -2.56
N LYS A 23 2.53 -7.76 -2.88
CA LYS A 23 1.87 -7.62 -4.17
C LYS A 23 0.46 -7.05 -3.99
N PRO A 24 0.35 -5.73 -3.73
CA PRO A 24 -0.92 -5.10 -3.37
C PRO A 24 -1.98 -5.25 -4.46
N ALA A 25 -1.63 -5.09 -5.74
CA ALA A 25 -2.58 -5.26 -6.85
C ALA A 25 -3.13 -6.69 -6.96
N GLU A 26 -2.25 -7.71 -6.88
CA GLU A 26 -2.68 -9.13 -6.90
C GLU A 26 -3.58 -9.48 -5.71
N SER A 27 -3.36 -8.83 -4.57
CA SER A 27 -4.17 -9.01 -3.37
C SER A 27 -5.51 -8.29 -3.47
N ALA A 28 -5.51 -7.06 -3.99
CA ALA A 28 -6.71 -6.26 -4.24
C ALA A 28 -7.69 -6.93 -5.21
N ALA A 29 -7.18 -7.64 -6.22
CA ALA A 29 -7.98 -8.43 -7.16
C ALA A 29 -8.80 -9.56 -6.50
N LYS A 30 -8.51 -9.90 -5.24
CA LYS A 30 -9.26 -10.91 -4.48
C LYS A 30 -10.33 -10.31 -3.57
N VAL A 31 -10.35 -8.98 -3.42
CA VAL A 31 -11.29 -8.27 -2.54
C VAL A 31 -12.63 -8.12 -3.26
N GLN A 32 -13.69 -8.69 -2.67
CA GLN A 32 -15.05 -8.65 -3.22
C GLN A 32 -16.05 -7.80 -2.39
N CYS A 33 -15.71 -7.46 -1.14
CA CYS A 33 -16.57 -6.61 -0.31
C CYS A 33 -16.54 -5.15 -0.79
N PRO A 34 -17.49 -4.29 -0.38
CA PRO A 34 -17.46 -2.87 -0.72
C PRO A 34 -16.15 -2.19 -0.27
N VAL A 35 -15.60 -1.30 -1.10
CA VAL A 35 -14.31 -0.62 -0.86
C VAL A 35 -14.43 0.88 -1.11
N LEU A 36 -13.84 1.68 -0.22
CA LEU A 36 -13.52 3.08 -0.47
C LEU A 36 -11.99 3.23 -0.44
N ILE A 37 -11.42 3.78 -1.50
CA ILE A 37 -10.00 4.15 -1.56
C ILE A 37 -9.89 5.66 -1.44
N VAL A 38 -9.02 6.13 -0.55
CA VAL A 38 -8.74 7.55 -0.34
C VAL A 38 -7.29 7.81 -0.73
N ILE A 39 -7.08 8.82 -1.57
CA ILE A 39 -5.76 9.27 -2.01
C ILE A 39 -5.63 10.78 -1.78
N ALA A 40 -4.40 11.25 -1.56
CA ALA A 40 -4.09 12.67 -1.55
C ALA A 40 -3.46 13.06 -2.90
N GLY A 41 -4.02 14.06 -3.58
CA GLY A 41 -3.60 14.47 -4.93
C GLY A 41 -2.17 15.01 -4.98
N GLN A 42 -1.60 15.41 -3.84
CA GLN A 42 -0.25 15.97 -3.72
C GLN A 42 0.70 15.10 -2.88
N ASP A 43 0.39 13.80 -2.68
CA ASP A 43 1.29 12.89 -1.98
C ASP A 43 2.55 12.59 -2.82
N SER A 44 3.71 12.99 -2.30
CA SER A 44 5.02 12.76 -2.92
C SER A 44 5.72 11.48 -2.45
N VAL A 45 5.24 10.90 -1.35
CA VAL A 45 5.77 9.62 -0.81
C VAL A 45 5.07 8.46 -1.51
N ASN A 46 3.75 8.54 -1.67
CA ASN A 46 2.95 7.59 -2.44
C ASN A 46 2.18 8.35 -3.52
N PRO A 47 2.74 8.51 -4.73
CA PRO A 47 2.08 9.24 -5.81
C PRO A 47 0.64 8.76 -6.01
N PRO A 48 -0.33 9.67 -6.24
CA PRO A 48 -1.75 9.35 -6.32
C PRO A 48 -2.07 8.28 -7.37
N GLU A 49 -1.23 8.16 -8.39
CA GLU A 49 -1.30 7.10 -9.42
C GLU A 49 -1.25 5.69 -8.81
N GLN A 50 -0.53 5.49 -7.70
CA GLN A 50 -0.46 4.19 -7.03
C GLN A 50 -1.80 3.81 -6.39
N GLY A 51 -2.49 4.77 -5.78
CA GLY A 51 -3.82 4.53 -5.21
C GLY A 51 -4.90 4.37 -6.30
N LYS A 52 -4.77 5.09 -7.43
CA LYS A 52 -5.60 4.88 -8.64
C LYS A 52 -5.40 3.46 -9.19
N ALA A 53 -4.16 2.99 -9.29
CA ALA A 53 -3.86 1.63 -9.72
C ALA A 53 -4.40 0.56 -8.75
N LEU A 54 -4.37 0.83 -7.44
CA LEU A 54 -4.99 -0.05 -6.45
C LEU A 54 -6.51 -0.12 -6.62
N TYR A 55 -7.16 1.02 -6.85
CA TYR A 55 -8.60 1.10 -7.13
C TYR A 55 -8.99 0.29 -8.35
N ASP A 56 -8.24 0.40 -9.44
CA ASP A 56 -8.48 -0.37 -10.66
C ASP A 56 -8.34 -1.88 -10.43
N ALA A 57 -7.34 -2.28 -9.62
CA ALA A 57 -7.08 -3.68 -9.30
C ALA A 57 -8.15 -4.33 -8.40
N VAL A 58 -8.90 -3.57 -7.60
CA VAL A 58 -9.95 -4.13 -6.75
C VAL A 58 -11.07 -4.76 -7.60
N ALA A 59 -11.37 -6.03 -7.32
CA ALA A 59 -12.40 -6.80 -8.03
C ALA A 59 -13.83 -6.58 -7.52
N SER A 60 -13.99 -5.82 -6.43
CA SER A 60 -15.30 -5.51 -5.86
C SER A 60 -16.23 -4.84 -6.87
N GLY A 61 -17.48 -5.31 -6.92
CA GLY A 61 -18.54 -4.69 -7.71
C GLY A 61 -19.06 -3.38 -7.11
N THR A 62 -18.63 -3.01 -5.91
CA THR A 62 -18.98 -1.75 -5.25
C THR A 62 -17.71 -1.11 -4.72
N LYS A 63 -17.12 -0.22 -5.51
CA LYS A 63 -15.91 0.51 -5.15
C LYS A 63 -16.03 2.00 -5.46
N GLU A 64 -15.48 2.81 -4.59
CA GLU A 64 -15.38 4.27 -4.73
C GLU A 64 -13.94 4.75 -4.54
N LEU A 65 -13.58 5.82 -5.26
CA LEU A 65 -12.29 6.50 -5.14
C LEU A 65 -12.56 7.95 -4.74
N TYR A 66 -11.92 8.39 -3.65
CA TYR A 66 -11.92 9.77 -3.21
C TYR A 66 -10.51 10.34 -3.27
N GLU A 67 -10.34 11.45 -3.98
CA GLU A 67 -9.07 12.18 -4.10
C GLU A 67 -9.20 13.52 -3.35
N GLU A 68 -8.43 13.67 -2.28
CA GLU A 68 -8.32 14.92 -1.52
C GLU A 68 -7.40 15.91 -2.27
N ALA A 69 -7.80 17.18 -2.32
CA ALA A 69 -7.14 18.24 -3.07
C ALA A 69 -5.87 18.80 -2.39
#